data_AF-A0AAV7KJI5-F1
#
_entry.id   AF-A0AAV7KJI5-F1
#
_cell.length_a   1.000
_cell.length_b   1.000
_cell.length_c   1.000
_cell.angle_alpha   90.00
_cell.angle_beta   90.00
_cell.angle_gamma   90.00
#
_symmetry.space_group_name_H-M   'P 1'
#
loop_
_entity.id
_entity.type
_entity.pdbx_description
1 polymer ?
#
loop_
_entity_poly.entity_id
_entity_poly.type
_entity_poly.pdbx_seq_one_letter_code
_entity_poly.pdbx_strand_id
1 'polypeptide(L)'
;MAENTRSKVFHPIFGYPGPIPENQLPTKLDLYNHYRMLRNEDSKSTRDDIAKELTEVLVRIYNLASIPTISELKIKQYINSDIIERAKYYGKSIQNKQQPDRIQPIISEFNVLFDVSSCKCLIQEDKTRRSRFSVRKELANEAHETINDISAIYFDGRKDQTRVLVEREDGHLHQDTANEEHYTVLSEPGNQYVAHVTPSSGKAKDIARELTDLCRERN
;
A
#
# COMPACT_ATOMS: atom_id res chain seq x y z
N MET A 1 -13.02 22.13 35.72
CA MET A 1 -12.55 20.97 34.93
C MET A 1 -12.11 21.52 33.59
N ALA A 2 -10.82 21.51 33.30
CA ALA A 2 -10.28 22.13 32.08
C ALA A 2 -10.42 21.15 30.92
N GLU A 3 -11.33 21.43 30.00
CA GLU A 3 -11.52 20.67 28.77
C GLU A 3 -10.33 20.90 27.83
N ASN A 4 -9.68 19.79 27.45
CA ASN A 4 -8.49 19.75 26.59
C ASN A 4 -8.70 20.46 25.24
N THR A 5 -8.23 21.70 25.10
CA THR A 5 -8.29 22.49 23.86
C THR A 5 -7.15 22.17 22.86
N ARG A 6 -6.68 20.93 22.80
CA ARG A 6 -5.58 20.51 21.90
C ARG A 6 -5.92 19.39 20.92
N SER A 7 -7.19 18.99 20.84
CA SER A 7 -7.62 18.15 19.73
C SER A 7 -7.53 18.96 18.42
N LYS A 8 -7.01 18.39 17.33
CA LYS A 8 -7.36 18.73 15.93
C LYS A 8 -6.71 19.96 15.28
N VAL A 9 -5.39 20.20 15.40
CA VAL A 9 -4.76 21.26 14.58
C VAL A 9 -4.73 20.80 13.11
N PHE A 10 -5.59 21.40 12.30
CA PHE A 10 -5.62 21.23 10.84
C PHE A 10 -4.26 21.57 10.21
N HIS A 11 -3.72 20.70 9.36
CA HIS A 11 -2.54 21.01 8.55
C HIS A 11 -2.99 21.65 7.23
N PRO A 12 -2.45 22.81 6.83
CA PRO A 12 -2.90 23.52 5.61
C PRO A 12 -2.86 22.70 4.32
N ILE A 13 -1.96 21.71 4.25
CA ILE A 13 -1.76 20.86 3.06
C ILE A 13 -2.41 19.48 3.25
N PHE A 14 -2.35 18.92 4.46
CA PHE A 14 -2.57 17.48 4.70
C PHE A 14 -3.83 17.21 5.52
N GLY A 15 -4.53 18.26 5.94
CA GLY A 15 -5.80 18.14 6.65
C GLY A 15 -5.65 17.71 8.12
N TYR A 16 -6.64 16.96 8.58
CA TYR A 16 -6.73 16.53 9.98
C TYR A 16 -5.91 15.26 10.23
N PRO A 17 -5.26 15.15 11.41
CA PRO A 17 -4.65 13.88 11.82
C PRO A 17 -5.73 12.81 11.98
N GLY A 18 -5.36 11.55 11.74
CA GLY A 18 -6.29 10.42 11.78
C GLY A 18 -5.56 9.07 11.82
N PRO A 19 -6.28 7.98 12.14
CA PRO A 19 -5.72 6.64 12.19
C PRO A 19 -5.33 6.12 10.80
N ILE A 20 -4.39 5.16 10.76
CA ILE A 20 -4.14 4.39 9.54
C ILE A 20 -5.31 3.43 9.33
N PRO A 21 -5.86 3.33 8.12
CA PRO A 21 -6.91 2.37 7.82
C PRO A 21 -6.33 0.94 7.81
N GLU A 22 -6.91 0.05 8.63
CA GLU A 22 -6.38 -1.31 8.82
C GLU A 22 -6.70 -2.27 7.66
N ASN A 23 -7.76 -1.98 6.90
CA ASN A 23 -8.29 -2.85 5.84
C ASN A 23 -7.84 -2.46 4.43
N GLN A 24 -6.87 -1.55 4.30
CA GLN A 24 -6.31 -1.16 3.01
C GLN A 24 -4.83 -0.84 3.15
N LEU A 25 -4.08 -0.95 2.05
CA LEU A 25 -2.68 -0.56 2.06
C LEU A 25 -2.57 0.97 2.20
N PRO A 26 -1.75 1.47 3.13
CA PRO A 26 -1.76 2.89 3.48
C PRO A 26 -0.98 3.74 2.48
N THR A 27 -1.49 4.94 2.25
CA THR A 27 -0.80 6.00 1.51
C THR A 27 0.25 6.70 2.37
N LYS A 28 1.09 7.50 1.73
CA LYS A 28 1.99 8.41 2.46
C LYS A 28 1.22 9.42 3.32
N LEU A 29 0.04 9.84 2.86
CA LEU A 29 -0.83 10.74 3.60
C LEU A 29 -1.36 10.09 4.87
N ASP A 30 -1.82 8.84 4.80
CA ASP A 30 -2.32 8.09 5.96
C ASP A 30 -1.24 7.99 7.05
N LEU A 31 -0.01 7.63 6.64
CA LEU A 31 1.14 7.58 7.54
C LEU A 31 1.47 8.92 8.17
N TYR A 32 1.42 10.01 7.39
CA TYR A 32 1.68 11.34 7.93
C TYR A 32 0.60 11.79 8.91
N ASN A 33 -0.67 11.52 8.59
CA ASN A 33 -1.79 11.87 9.45
C ASN A 33 -1.78 11.07 10.76
N HIS A 34 -1.39 9.80 10.71
CA HIS A 34 -1.21 8.99 11.91
C HIS A 34 0.01 9.41 12.73
N TYR A 35 1.14 9.69 12.08
CA TYR A 35 2.31 10.28 12.73
C TYR A 35 1.94 11.53 13.54
N ARG A 36 1.14 12.41 12.95
CA ARG A 36 0.66 13.62 13.64
C ARG A 36 -0.32 13.30 14.77
N MET A 37 -1.18 12.31 14.60
CA MET A 37 -2.11 11.86 15.64
C MET A 37 -1.34 11.42 16.88
N LEU A 38 -0.40 10.47 16.72
CA LEU A 38 0.45 9.96 17.80
C LEU A 38 1.28 11.06 18.45
N ARG A 39 1.85 11.97 17.66
CA ARG A 39 2.63 13.10 18.18
C ARG A 39 1.79 14.11 18.97
N ASN A 40 0.51 14.25 18.63
CA ASN A 40 -0.40 15.12 19.37
C ASN A 40 -0.89 14.46 20.67
N GLU A 41 -1.06 13.14 20.67
CA GLU A 41 -1.46 12.35 21.83
C GLU A 41 -0.34 12.23 22.86
N ASP A 42 0.90 11.98 22.42
CA ASP A 42 2.08 11.98 23.26
C ASP A 42 3.20 12.87 22.71
N SER A 43 3.22 14.11 23.21
CA SER A 43 4.27 15.08 22.86
C SER A 43 5.68 14.71 23.35
N LYS A 44 5.83 13.73 24.26
CA LYS A 44 7.12 13.30 24.80
C LYS A 44 7.78 12.22 23.94
N SER A 45 6.97 11.40 23.25
CA SER A 45 7.46 10.36 22.37
C SER A 45 8.42 10.92 21.33
N THR A 46 9.57 10.27 21.16
CA THR A 46 10.57 10.74 20.21
C THR A 46 10.12 10.43 18.78
N ARG A 47 10.75 11.09 17.81
CA ARG A 47 10.52 10.79 16.39
C ARG A 47 10.82 9.31 16.06
N ASP A 48 11.79 8.71 16.73
CA ASP A 48 12.14 7.30 16.49
C ASP A 48 11.12 6.34 17.10
N ASP A 49 10.56 6.67 18.26
CA ASP A 49 9.50 5.89 18.91
C ASP A 49 8.25 5.83 18.03
N ILE A 50 7.80 6.99 17.53
CA ILE A 50 6.63 7.07 16.63
C ILE A 50 6.92 6.34 15.31
N ALA A 51 8.14 6.48 14.76
CA ALA A 51 8.51 5.77 13.53
C ALA A 51 8.53 4.24 13.73
N LYS A 52 8.90 3.77 14.93
CA LYS A 52 8.83 2.36 15.29
C LYS A 52 7.37 1.87 15.34
N GLU A 53 6.50 2.59 16.01
CA GLU A 53 5.06 2.27 16.08
C GLU A 53 4.43 2.22 14.68
N LEU A 54 4.69 3.22 13.84
CA LEU A 54 4.25 3.24 12.44
C LEU A 54 4.77 2.04 11.65
N THR A 55 6.02 1.62 11.89
CA THR A 55 6.60 0.44 11.24
C THR A 55 5.87 -0.83 11.65
N GLU A 56 5.57 -1.00 12.94
CA GLU A 56 4.83 -2.17 13.46
C GLU A 56 3.41 -2.24 12.87
N VAL A 57 2.72 -1.10 12.76
CA VAL A 57 1.39 -1.01 12.11
C VAL A 57 1.49 -1.36 10.62
N LEU A 58 2.48 -0.81 9.90
CA LEU A 58 2.69 -1.11 8.49
C LEU A 58 2.95 -2.59 8.24
N VAL A 59 3.88 -3.19 8.98
CA VAL A 59 4.21 -4.61 8.85
C VAL A 59 2.96 -5.46 9.10
N ARG A 60 2.15 -5.11 10.09
CA ARG A 60 0.88 -5.79 10.36
C ARG A 60 -0.08 -5.72 9.18
N ILE A 61 -0.33 -4.54 8.61
CA ILE A 61 -1.24 -4.35 7.46
C ILE A 61 -0.75 -5.14 6.25
N TYR A 62 0.54 -5.07 5.94
CA TYR A 62 1.12 -5.81 4.82
C TYR A 62 1.06 -7.33 5.03
N ASN A 63 1.29 -7.80 6.26
CA ASN A 63 1.14 -9.21 6.61
C ASN A 63 -0.32 -9.68 6.48
N LEU A 64 -1.30 -8.85 6.88
CA LEU A 64 -2.73 -9.15 6.67
C LEU A 64 -3.07 -9.28 5.18
N ALA A 65 -2.42 -8.49 4.33
CA ALA A 65 -2.51 -8.60 2.88
C ALA A 65 -1.65 -9.73 2.28
N SER A 66 -0.95 -10.54 3.10
CA SER A 66 0.01 -11.56 2.65
C SER A 66 1.16 -11.01 1.77
N ILE A 67 1.50 -9.73 1.92
CA ILE A 67 2.56 -9.07 1.17
C ILE A 67 3.82 -9.02 2.03
N PRO A 68 4.94 -9.64 1.60
CA PRO A 68 6.18 -9.60 2.37
C PRO A 68 6.77 -8.19 2.34
N THR A 69 7.30 -7.71 3.48
CA THR A 69 7.88 -6.37 3.60
C THR A 69 9.42 -6.38 3.58
N ILE A 70 10.03 -5.23 3.29
CA ILE A 70 11.46 -4.98 3.50
C ILE A 70 11.78 -4.96 5.01
N SER A 71 13.07 -4.87 5.36
CA SER A 71 13.48 -4.82 6.76
C SER A 71 12.89 -3.61 7.49
N GLU A 72 12.48 -3.81 8.75
CA GLU A 72 11.93 -2.74 9.61
C GLU A 72 12.85 -1.52 9.68
N LEU A 73 14.17 -1.73 9.69
CA LEU A 73 15.15 -0.65 9.66
C LEU A 73 15.00 0.24 8.41
N LYS A 74 14.78 -0.36 7.23
CA LYS A 74 14.54 0.40 6.00
C LYS A 74 13.17 1.10 6.00
N ILE A 75 12.14 0.43 6.53
CA ILE A 75 10.80 1.04 6.68
C ILE A 75 10.90 2.29 7.56
N LYS A 76 11.56 2.19 8.72
CA LYS A 76 11.83 3.33 9.60
C LYS A 76 12.59 4.45 8.88
N GLN A 77 13.59 4.12 8.06
CA GLN A 77 14.33 5.11 7.27
C GLN A 77 13.42 5.83 6.27
N TYR A 78 12.55 5.11 5.56
CA TYR A 78 11.61 5.68 4.60
C TYR A 78 10.54 6.54 5.27
N ILE A 79 9.97 6.12 6.40
CA ILE A 79 9.04 6.96 7.17
C ILE A 79 9.72 8.29 7.53
N ASN A 80 10.96 8.20 7.99
CA ASN A 80 11.74 9.35 8.38
C ASN A 80 12.05 10.30 7.21
N SER A 81 12.54 9.79 6.07
CA SER A 81 12.94 10.62 4.93
C SER A 81 11.76 11.08 4.08
N ASP A 82 10.87 10.15 3.71
CA ASP A 82 9.89 10.36 2.64
C ASP A 82 8.57 10.90 3.17
N ILE A 83 8.28 10.69 4.45
CA ILE A 83 7.06 11.17 5.10
C ILE A 83 7.40 12.39 5.96
N ILE A 84 8.20 12.21 7.01
CA ILE A 84 8.38 13.22 8.05
C ILE A 84 9.18 14.42 7.53
N GLU A 85 10.38 14.20 6.99
CA GLU A 85 11.23 15.30 6.51
C GLU A 85 10.64 15.98 5.27
N ARG A 86 10.03 15.21 4.37
CA ARG A 86 9.38 15.73 3.17
C ARG A 86 8.16 16.60 3.49
N ALA A 87 7.31 16.17 4.42
CA ALA A 87 6.18 16.98 4.88
C ALA A 87 6.64 18.26 5.60
N LYS A 88 7.72 18.21 6.40
CA LYS A 88 8.31 19.42 7.00
C LYS A 88 8.83 20.38 5.96
N TYR A 89 9.49 19.88 4.91
CA TYR A 89 9.98 20.70 3.81
C TYR A 89 8.83 21.46 3.14
N TYR A 90 7.74 20.76 2.79
CA TYR A 90 6.55 21.40 2.22
C TYR A 90 5.84 22.35 3.18
N GLY A 91 5.77 22.00 4.46
CA GLY A 91 5.23 22.88 5.50
C GLY A 91 6.03 24.18 5.66
N LYS A 92 7.33 24.18 5.35
CA LYS A 92 8.19 25.39 5.33
C LYS A 92 8.05 26.18 4.02
N SER A 93 7.97 25.50 2.88
CA SER A 93 7.93 26.16 1.57
C SER A 93 6.59 26.88 1.30
N ILE A 94 5.51 26.45 1.94
CA ILE A 94 4.15 26.99 1.75
C ILE A 94 3.76 28.05 2.79
N GLN A 95 4.65 28.43 3.71
CA GLN A 95 4.34 29.39 4.79
C GLN A 95 3.83 30.77 4.33
N ASN A 96 3.96 31.13 3.05
CA ASN A 96 3.72 32.51 2.60
C ASN A 96 2.60 32.76 1.59
N LYS A 97 2.05 31.78 0.84
CA LYS A 97 0.84 32.00 0.00
C LYS A 97 0.12 30.66 -0.21
N GLN A 98 -1.14 30.56 0.22
CA GLN A 98 -2.06 29.48 -0.15
C GLN A 98 -2.37 29.61 -1.65
N GLN A 99 -1.49 29.09 -2.50
CA GLN A 99 -1.76 28.96 -3.93
C GLN A 99 -2.19 27.52 -4.20
N PRO A 100 -3.47 27.28 -4.54
CA PRO A 100 -3.99 25.92 -4.74
C PRO A 100 -3.18 25.15 -5.79
N ASP A 101 -2.69 25.83 -6.84
CA ASP A 101 -1.87 25.25 -7.91
C ASP A 101 -0.56 24.61 -7.43
N ARG A 102 -0.03 25.06 -6.28
CA ARG A 102 1.20 24.52 -5.67
C ARG A 102 0.93 23.43 -4.64
N ILE A 103 -0.28 23.39 -4.08
CA ILE A 103 -0.68 22.44 -3.05
C ILE A 103 -1.11 21.11 -3.70
N GLN A 104 -1.84 21.16 -4.81
CA GLN A 104 -2.36 19.96 -5.48
C GLN A 104 -1.26 18.94 -5.85
N PRO A 105 -0.11 19.33 -6.43
CA PRO A 105 0.96 18.39 -6.72
C PRO A 105 1.50 17.69 -5.46
N ILE A 106 1.56 18.40 -4.32
CA ILE A 106 2.04 17.85 -3.06
C ILE A 106 1.04 16.85 -2.49
N ILE A 107 -0.26 17.19 -2.53
CA ILE A 107 -1.32 16.26 -2.11
C ILE A 107 -1.26 15.00 -2.98
N SER A 108 -1.15 15.15 -4.30
CA SER A 108 -1.03 14.01 -5.22
C SER A 108 0.19 13.13 -4.92
N GLU A 109 1.31 13.73 -4.51
CA GLU A 109 2.52 12.99 -4.11
C GLU A 109 2.33 12.22 -2.80
N PHE A 110 1.49 12.71 -1.89
CA PHE A 110 1.18 12.05 -0.63
C PHE A 110 0.03 11.03 -0.73
N ASN A 111 -0.84 11.15 -1.74
CA ASN A 111 -1.94 10.22 -2.00
C ASN A 111 -1.51 8.94 -2.74
N VAL A 112 -0.21 8.66 -2.83
CA VAL A 112 0.29 7.40 -3.39
C VAL A 112 0.53 6.36 -2.29
N LEU A 113 0.39 5.08 -2.66
CA LEU A 113 0.74 3.93 -1.83
C LEU A 113 2.15 4.08 -1.24
N PHE A 114 2.29 3.86 0.07
CA PHE A 114 3.59 3.74 0.70
C PHE A 114 4.07 2.29 0.61
N ASP A 115 4.71 1.98 -0.52
CA ASP A 115 5.20 0.65 -0.88
C ASP A 115 6.44 0.26 -0.06
N VAL A 116 6.27 -0.74 0.81
CA VAL A 116 7.36 -1.37 1.59
C VAL A 116 7.53 -2.85 1.26
N SER A 117 6.97 -3.30 0.14
CA SER A 117 7.06 -4.72 -0.25
C SER A 117 8.51 -5.15 -0.52
N SER A 118 8.89 -6.36 -0.10
CA SER A 118 10.22 -6.96 -0.38
C SER A 118 10.25 -7.84 -1.62
N CYS A 119 9.17 -7.85 -2.42
CA CYS A 119 9.11 -8.67 -3.61
C CYS A 119 10.24 -8.33 -4.59
N LYS A 120 11.06 -9.34 -4.91
CA LYS A 120 12.10 -9.28 -5.96
C LYS A 120 11.54 -9.39 -7.38
N CYS A 121 10.22 -9.48 -7.56
CA CYS A 121 9.58 -9.40 -8.86
C CYS A 121 10.00 -8.13 -9.64
N LEU A 122 10.53 -7.11 -8.95
CA LEU A 122 11.18 -5.90 -9.48
C LEU A 122 12.52 -6.09 -10.19
N ILE A 123 13.13 -7.29 -10.21
CA ILE A 123 14.32 -7.53 -11.06
C ILE A 123 13.91 -7.61 -12.55
N GLN A 124 12.62 -7.79 -12.84
CA GLN A 124 12.06 -7.47 -14.15
C GLN A 124 11.45 -6.06 -14.12
N GLU A 125 12.27 -5.10 -14.56
CA GLU A 125 11.86 -3.83 -15.19
C GLU A 125 11.54 -2.60 -14.30
N ASP A 126 12.59 -1.97 -13.77
CA ASP A 126 12.58 -0.55 -13.31
C ASP A 126 12.05 0.45 -14.37
N LYS A 127 12.02 0.06 -15.65
CA LYS A 127 11.44 0.83 -16.77
C LYS A 127 9.93 0.69 -16.86
N THR A 128 9.42 -0.51 -16.58
CA THR A 128 7.98 -0.81 -16.65
C THR A 128 7.26 -0.22 -15.45
N ARG A 129 7.90 -0.19 -14.27
CA ARG A 129 7.35 0.51 -13.10
C ARG A 129 7.24 2.02 -13.33
N ARG A 130 8.27 2.65 -13.91
CA ARG A 130 8.24 4.09 -14.28
C ARG A 130 7.23 4.40 -15.39
N SER A 131 7.14 3.53 -16.40
CA SER A 131 6.15 3.67 -17.47
C SER A 131 4.74 3.51 -16.93
N ARG A 132 4.48 2.47 -16.13
CA ARG A 132 3.20 2.27 -15.44
C ARG A 132 2.86 3.44 -14.52
N PHE A 133 3.83 3.98 -13.77
CA PHE A 133 3.59 5.16 -12.93
C PHE A 133 3.24 6.41 -13.76
N SER A 134 3.90 6.63 -14.90
CA SER A 134 3.62 7.77 -15.77
C SER A 134 2.24 7.64 -16.42
N VAL A 135 1.93 6.46 -16.96
CA VAL A 135 0.60 6.14 -17.53
C VAL A 135 -0.49 6.22 -16.47
N ARG A 136 -0.23 5.73 -15.24
CA ARG A 136 -1.15 5.86 -14.10
C ARG A 136 -1.43 7.30 -13.75
N LYS A 137 -0.40 8.15 -13.74
CA LYS A 137 -0.55 9.57 -13.45
C LYS A 137 -1.38 10.27 -14.52
N GLU A 138 -1.20 9.92 -15.78
CA GLU A 138 -2.02 10.42 -16.90
C GLU A 138 -3.47 9.95 -16.78
N LEU A 139 -3.71 8.65 -16.62
CA LEU A 139 -5.06 8.08 -16.48
C LEU A 139 -5.80 8.58 -15.23
N ALA A 140 -5.10 8.76 -14.11
CA ALA A 140 -5.70 9.30 -12.88
C ALA A 140 -6.09 10.78 -13.02
N ASN A 141 -5.31 11.56 -13.79
CA ASN A 141 -5.64 12.96 -14.10
C ASN A 141 -6.82 13.06 -15.07
N GLU A 142 -6.98 12.09 -15.99
CA GLU A 142 -8.11 12.01 -16.91
C GLU A 142 -9.39 11.47 -16.23
N ALA A 143 -9.27 10.60 -15.23
CA ALA A 143 -10.39 9.94 -14.56
C ALA A 143 -11.07 10.75 -13.44
N HIS A 144 -10.52 11.91 -13.07
CA HIS A 144 -10.93 12.67 -11.87
C HIS A 144 -12.35 13.28 -11.94
N GLU A 145 -13.09 13.14 -13.05
CA GLU A 145 -14.45 13.72 -13.15
C GLU A 145 -15.60 12.73 -13.35
N THR A 146 -15.39 11.42 -13.58
CA THR A 146 -16.53 10.58 -14.02
C THR A 146 -16.58 9.12 -13.54
N ILE A 147 -15.57 8.57 -12.86
CA ILE A 147 -15.55 7.12 -12.64
C ILE A 147 -15.85 6.76 -11.17
N ASN A 148 -17.12 6.43 -10.90
CA ASN A 148 -17.55 5.76 -9.66
C ASN A 148 -17.41 4.22 -9.72
N ASP A 149 -17.01 3.67 -10.88
CA ASP A 149 -16.87 2.24 -11.13
C ASP A 149 -15.41 1.78 -11.08
N ILE A 150 -15.16 0.47 -11.00
CA ILE A 150 -13.81 -0.09 -11.06
C ILE A 150 -13.24 0.18 -12.46
N SER A 151 -12.29 1.12 -12.55
CA SER A 151 -11.64 1.52 -13.80
C SER A 151 -10.56 0.53 -14.26
N ALA A 152 -9.90 -0.12 -13.30
CA ALA A 152 -8.86 -1.10 -13.56
C ALA A 152 -8.73 -2.07 -12.39
N ILE A 153 -8.22 -3.26 -12.70
CA ILE A 153 -7.91 -4.31 -11.74
C ILE A 153 -6.42 -4.63 -11.81
N TYR A 154 -5.76 -4.65 -10.66
CA TYR A 154 -4.39 -5.14 -10.51
C TYR A 154 -4.38 -6.49 -9.83
N PHE A 155 -3.43 -7.32 -10.22
CA PHE A 155 -3.14 -8.57 -9.53
C PHE A 155 -1.65 -8.72 -9.30
N ASP A 156 -1.28 -9.11 -8.07
CA ASP A 156 0.07 -9.53 -7.72
C ASP A 156 0.07 -11.04 -7.46
N GLY A 157 0.96 -11.77 -8.13
CA GLY A 157 1.04 -13.22 -8.09
C GLY A 157 2.08 -13.68 -7.09
N ARG A 158 1.64 -14.20 -5.95
CA ARG A 158 2.48 -14.87 -4.96
C ARG A 158 2.58 -16.35 -5.30
N LYS A 159 3.77 -16.93 -5.20
CA LYS A 159 3.98 -18.38 -5.34
C LYS A 159 4.44 -18.94 -4.00
N ASP A 160 3.60 -19.74 -3.38
CA ASP A 160 3.90 -20.43 -2.13
C ASP A 160 4.35 -21.85 -2.43
N GLN A 161 5.43 -22.27 -1.78
CA GLN A 161 5.93 -23.63 -1.88
C GLN A 161 5.50 -24.39 -0.64
N THR A 162 4.58 -25.33 -0.81
CA THR A 162 4.05 -26.15 0.26
C THR A 162 4.63 -27.55 0.16
N ARG A 163 5.23 -28.05 1.24
CA ARG A 163 5.69 -29.44 1.31
C ARG A 163 4.47 -30.35 1.44
N VAL A 164 4.31 -31.26 0.49
CA VAL A 164 3.23 -32.24 0.47
C VAL A 164 3.81 -33.64 0.58
N LEU A 165 3.04 -34.57 1.14
CA LEU A 165 3.37 -35.99 1.10
C LEU A 165 2.57 -36.63 -0.03
N VAL A 166 3.27 -37.26 -0.97
CA VAL A 166 2.66 -37.88 -2.15
C VAL A 166 3.01 -39.35 -2.13
N GLU A 167 2.00 -40.20 -2.24
CA GLU A 167 2.19 -41.64 -2.39
C GLU A 167 2.67 -41.94 -3.80
N ARG A 168 3.80 -42.66 -3.94
CA ARG A 168 4.35 -43.07 -5.23
C ARG A 168 4.01 -44.53 -5.51
N GLU A 169 4.39 -45.02 -6.70
CA GLU A 169 4.11 -46.40 -7.14
C GLU A 169 4.68 -47.48 -6.21
N ASP A 170 5.63 -47.13 -5.34
CA ASP A 170 6.20 -48.01 -4.31
C ASP A 170 5.33 -48.12 -3.04
N GLY A 171 4.19 -47.42 -2.98
CA GLY A 171 3.28 -47.41 -1.83
C GLY A 171 3.82 -46.63 -0.63
N HIS A 172 4.94 -45.90 -0.79
CA HIS A 172 5.52 -45.10 0.27
C HIS A 172 5.23 -43.60 0.07
N LEU A 173 4.96 -42.90 1.17
CA LEU A 173 4.77 -41.45 1.18
C LEU A 173 6.12 -40.74 1.03
N HIS A 174 6.25 -40.00 -0.05
CA HIS A 174 7.43 -39.20 -0.35
C HIS A 174 7.15 -37.73 -0.12
N GLN A 175 8.14 -37.01 0.39
CA GLN A 175 8.05 -35.56 0.51
C GLN A 175 8.27 -34.91 -0.86
N ASP A 176 7.29 -34.15 -1.31
CA ASP A 176 7.32 -33.38 -2.55
C ASP A 176 6.99 -31.91 -2.26
N THR A 177 7.10 -31.05 -3.27
CA THR A 177 6.80 -29.62 -3.17
C THR A 177 5.70 -29.26 -4.16
N ALA A 178 4.54 -28.90 -3.64
CA ALA A 178 3.48 -28.28 -4.41
C ALA A 178 3.70 -26.77 -4.47
N ASN A 179 3.61 -26.20 -5.67
CA ASN A 179 3.58 -24.75 -5.83
C ASN A 179 2.12 -24.31 -5.93
N GLU A 180 1.67 -23.53 -4.97
CA GLU A 180 0.36 -22.89 -4.97
C GLU A 180 0.54 -21.42 -5.37
N GLU A 181 -0.28 -20.93 -6.29
CA GLU A 181 -0.24 -19.52 -6.69
C GLU A 181 -1.43 -18.79 -6.10
N HIS A 182 -1.19 -17.60 -5.54
CA HIS A 182 -2.22 -16.73 -4.99
C HIS A 182 -2.13 -15.36 -5.64
N TYR A 183 -3.22 -14.94 -6.27
CA TYR A 183 -3.33 -13.65 -6.92
C TYR A 183 -4.24 -12.75 -6.10
N THR A 184 -3.69 -11.68 -5.53
CA THR A 184 -4.49 -10.66 -4.84
C THR A 184 -4.99 -9.64 -5.84
N VAL A 185 -6.29 -9.39 -5.87
CA VAL A 185 -6.96 -8.52 -6.83
C VAL A 185 -7.35 -7.21 -6.16
N LEU A 186 -6.89 -6.08 -6.71
CA LEU A 186 -7.16 -4.72 -6.19
C LEU A 186 -7.85 -3.87 -7.25
N SER A 187 -8.80 -3.02 -6.85
CA SER A 187 -9.47 -2.08 -7.76
C SER A 187 -8.81 -0.71 -7.75
N GLU A 188 -8.94 -0.01 -8.87
CA GLU A 188 -8.71 1.42 -8.97
C GLU A 188 -9.94 2.18 -9.47
N PRO A 189 -10.13 3.45 -9.06
CA PRO A 189 -9.28 4.18 -8.12
C PRO A 189 -9.46 3.70 -6.67
N GLY A 190 -8.39 3.78 -5.86
CA GLY A 190 -8.47 3.65 -4.40
C GLY A 190 -7.80 2.41 -3.80
N ASN A 191 -7.19 1.53 -4.61
CA ASN A 191 -6.50 0.33 -4.16
C ASN A 191 -7.33 -0.56 -3.21
N GLN A 192 -8.65 -0.61 -3.41
CA GLN A 192 -9.54 -1.38 -2.55
C GLN A 192 -9.34 -2.87 -2.84
N TYR A 193 -9.29 -3.67 -1.78
CA TYR A 193 -9.25 -5.12 -1.93
C TYR A 193 -10.54 -5.62 -2.59
N VAL A 194 -10.40 -6.26 -3.75
CA VAL A 194 -11.51 -6.81 -4.51
C VAL A 194 -11.70 -8.26 -4.07
N ALA A 195 -10.67 -9.09 -4.26
CA ALA A 195 -10.71 -10.52 -4.01
C ALA A 195 -9.31 -11.14 -4.03
N HIS A 196 -9.23 -12.45 -3.82
CA HIS A 196 -8.05 -13.25 -4.14
C HIS A 196 -8.45 -14.44 -5.00
N VAL A 197 -7.51 -14.92 -5.80
CA VAL A 197 -7.71 -16.04 -6.72
C VAL A 197 -6.58 -17.03 -6.53
N THR A 198 -6.92 -18.31 -6.38
CA THR A 198 -5.96 -19.41 -6.29
C THR A 198 -6.14 -20.32 -7.51
N PRO A 199 -5.47 -20.03 -8.64
CA PRO A 199 -5.66 -20.83 -9.84
C PRO A 199 -5.17 -22.26 -9.65
N SER A 200 -5.88 -23.19 -10.31
CA SER A 200 -5.57 -24.63 -10.27
C SER A 200 -4.15 -24.96 -10.75
N SER A 201 -3.54 -24.07 -11.53
CA SER A 201 -2.13 -24.16 -11.93
C SER A 201 -1.56 -22.78 -12.28
N GLY A 202 -0.23 -22.67 -12.24
CA GLY A 202 0.50 -21.47 -12.68
C GLY A 202 0.57 -21.26 -14.20
N LYS A 203 -0.21 -22.01 -14.99
CA LYS A 203 -0.29 -21.82 -16.45
C LYS A 203 -1.11 -20.57 -16.74
N ALA A 204 -0.64 -19.77 -17.70
CA ALA A 204 -1.30 -18.52 -18.12
C ALA A 204 -2.79 -18.70 -18.44
N LYS A 205 -3.18 -19.85 -19.04
CA LYS A 205 -4.59 -20.17 -19.33
C LYS A 205 -5.45 -20.27 -18.08
N ASP A 206 -4.95 -20.95 -17.04
CA ASP A 206 -5.71 -21.16 -15.80
C ASP A 206 -5.82 -19.84 -15.03
N ILE A 207 -4.71 -19.10 -14.92
CA ILE A 207 -4.70 -17.76 -14.30
C ILE A 207 -5.68 -16.81 -15.00
N ALA A 208 -5.63 -16.73 -16.33
CA ALA A 208 -6.50 -15.85 -17.10
C ALA A 208 -7.98 -16.23 -16.97
N ARG A 209 -8.28 -17.53 -16.92
CA ARG A 209 -9.65 -18.02 -16.71
C ARG A 209 -10.19 -17.54 -15.37
N GLU A 210 -9.50 -17.85 -14.28
CA GLU A 210 -9.99 -17.50 -12.95
C GLU A 210 -10.15 -15.99 -12.76
N LEU A 211 -9.21 -15.18 -13.26
CA LEU A 211 -9.33 -13.72 -13.23
C LEU A 211 -10.52 -13.20 -14.06
N THR A 212 -10.78 -13.83 -15.21
CA THR A 212 -11.93 -13.45 -16.07
C THR A 212 -13.25 -13.80 -15.40
N ASP A 213 -13.34 -14.97 -14.78
CA ASP A 213 -14.53 -15.42 -14.09
C ASP A 213 -14.83 -14.52 -12.87
N LEU A 214 -13.80 -14.14 -12.12
CA LEU A 214 -13.91 -13.15 -11.05
C LEU A 214 -14.47 -11.80 -11.53
N CYS A 215 -14.06 -11.34 -12.72
CA CYS A 215 -14.56 -10.09 -13.30
C CYS A 215 -16.03 -10.22 -13.78
N ARG A 216 -16.47 -11.42 -14.16
CA ARG A 216 -17.85 -11.67 -14.61
C ARG A 216 -18.84 -11.79 -13.46
N GLU A 217 -18.42 -12.33 -12.32
CA GLU A 217 -19.28 -12.47 -11.14
C GLU A 217 -19.65 -11.13 -10.48
N ARG A 218 -18.96 -10.03 -10.85
CA ARG A 218 -19.12 -8.71 -10.24
C ARG A 218 -19.74 -7.65 -11.14
N ASN A 219 -20.01 -7.95 -12.41
CA ASN A 219 -20.76 -7.11 -13.35
C ASN A 219 -22.16 -7.69 -13.58
#